data_AF-A0A2X2BNR4-F1
#
_entry.id   AF-A0A2X2BNR4-F1
#
_cell.length_a   1.000
_cell.length_b   1.000
_cell.length_c   1.000
_cell.angle_alpha   90.00
_cell.angle_beta   90.00
_cell.angle_gamma   90.00
#
_symmetry.space_group_name_H-M   'P 1'
#
loop_
_entity.id
_entity.type
_entity.pdbx_description
1 polymer ?
#
loop_
_entity_poly.entity_id
_entity_poly.type
_entity_poly.pdbx_seq_one_letter_code
_entity_poly.pdbx_strand_id
1 'polypeptide(L)'
;MINIMDFDGNIRVSAEVLDTNGVESDVYSTEIPEAYQGMERFAARKAIVAEFERLGLLEEIKPHDLTVPYGDRGGVVIEPLLTDQWYVRAAPLAKPAVESG
;
A
#
# COMPACT_ATOMS: atom_id res chain seq x y z
N MET A 1 -1.97 9.38 -4.34
CA MET A 1 -1.96 7.99 -3.85
C MET A 1 -3.14 7.23 -4.44
N ILE A 2 -2.94 6.00 -4.89
CA ILE A 2 -4.05 5.11 -5.27
C ILE A 2 -4.07 3.98 -4.24
N ASN A 3 -5.14 3.88 -3.45
CA ASN A 3 -5.32 2.82 -2.47
C ASN A 3 -6.31 1.79 -3.00
N ILE A 4 -5.87 0.53 -3.11
CA ILE A 4 -6.70 -0.59 -3.58
C ILE A 4 -7.05 -1.56 -2.46
N MET A 5 -6.56 -1.34 -1.23
CA MET A 5 -6.71 -2.27 -0.11
C MET A 5 -7.57 -1.68 1.02
N ASP A 6 -8.29 -2.53 1.73
CA ASP A 6 -8.89 -2.21 3.02
C ASP A 6 -7.87 -2.39 4.17
N PHE A 7 -8.29 -2.13 5.41
CA PHE A 7 -7.45 -2.25 6.60
C PHE A 7 -6.99 -3.69 6.90
N ASP A 8 -7.72 -4.68 6.39
CA ASP A 8 -7.41 -6.10 6.55
C ASP A 8 -6.48 -6.61 5.44
N GLY A 9 -6.16 -5.77 4.45
CA GLY A 9 -5.33 -6.12 3.30
C GLY A 9 -6.09 -6.88 2.22
N ASN A 10 -7.42 -6.76 2.16
CA ASN A 10 -8.22 -7.27 1.06
C ASN A 10 -8.42 -6.19 -0.01
N ILE A 11 -8.61 -6.62 -1.25
CA ILE A 11 -8.85 -5.72 -2.37
C ILE A 11 -10.26 -5.10 -2.27
N ARG A 12 -10.34 -3.78 -2.43
CA ARG A 12 -11.61 -3.03 -2.36
C ARG A 12 -12.49 -3.26 -3.60
N VAL A 13 -13.77 -2.92 -3.47
CA VAL A 13 -14.72 -2.87 -4.62
C VAL A 13 -14.36 -1.72 -5.56
N SER A 14 -13.91 -0.59 -5.01
CA SER A 14 -13.43 0.58 -5.74
C SER A 14 -12.17 1.12 -5.08
N ALA A 15 -11.22 1.58 -5.89
CA ALA A 15 -10.01 2.22 -5.40
C ALA A 15 -10.31 3.62 -4.85
N GLU A 16 -9.53 4.06 -3.87
CA GLU A 16 -9.50 5.45 -3.42
C GLU A 16 -8.35 6.15 -4.14
N VAL A 17 -8.65 7.20 -4.90
CA VAL A 17 -7.67 7.99 -5.63
C VAL A 17 -7.57 9.35 -4.95
N LEU A 18 -6.39 9.63 -4.39
CA LEU A 18 -6.12 10.81 -3.58
C LEU A 18 -4.96 11.60 -4.20
N ASP A 19 -4.98 12.92 -4.15
CA ASP A 19 -3.88 13.77 -4.58
C ASP A 19 -2.76 13.84 -3.52
N THR A 20 -1.80 14.75 -3.68
CA THR A 20 -0.71 14.96 -2.71
C THR A 20 -1.15 15.67 -1.43
N ASN A 21 -2.34 16.26 -1.41
CA ASN A 21 -2.93 16.94 -0.27
C ASN A 21 -3.92 16.03 0.49
N GLY A 22 -4.11 14.79 0.03
CA GLY A 22 -5.06 13.85 0.62
C GLY A 22 -6.52 14.11 0.20
N VAL A 23 -6.74 14.83 -0.90
CA VAL A 23 -8.07 15.12 -1.45
C VAL A 23 -8.41 14.13 -2.54
N GLU A 24 -9.68 13.70 -2.62
CA GLU A 24 -10.17 12.83 -3.70
C GLU A 24 -9.88 13.43 -5.08
N SER A 25 -9.46 12.57 -6.01
CA SER A 25 -9.09 12.94 -7.36
C SER A 25 -9.68 11.96 -8.38
N ASP A 26 -10.06 12.49 -9.54
CA ASP A 26 -10.63 11.79 -10.68
C ASP A 26 -9.61 11.55 -11.81
N VAL A 27 -8.33 11.87 -11.58
CA VAL A 27 -7.26 11.73 -12.58
C VAL A 27 -7.07 10.26 -13.03
N TYR A 28 -7.42 9.31 -12.17
CA TYR A 28 -7.38 7.88 -12.46
C TYR A 28 -8.73 7.23 -12.17
N SER A 29 -9.03 6.14 -12.89
CA SER A 29 -10.22 5.34 -12.64
C SER A 29 -10.17 4.68 -11.26
N THR A 30 -11.33 4.61 -10.60
CA THR A 30 -11.52 3.90 -9.33
C THR A 30 -11.95 2.44 -9.53
N GLU A 31 -12.10 2.00 -10.78
CA GLU A 31 -12.57 0.65 -11.10
C GLU A 31 -11.53 -0.41 -10.73
N ILE A 32 -11.99 -1.42 -9.99
CA ILE A 32 -11.23 -2.63 -9.69
C ILE A 32 -11.96 -3.81 -10.33
N PRO A 33 -11.28 -4.70 -11.08
CA PRO A 33 -11.95 -5.86 -11.68
C PRO A 33 -12.64 -6.74 -10.63
N GLU A 34 -13.91 -7.07 -10.86
CA GLU A 34 -14.75 -7.84 -9.93
C GLU A 34 -14.09 -9.15 -9.48
N ALA A 35 -13.32 -9.79 -10.36
CA ALA A 35 -12.61 -11.03 -10.08
C ALA A 35 -11.64 -10.95 -8.90
N TYR A 36 -11.17 -9.76 -8.52
CA TYR A 36 -10.20 -9.57 -7.45
C TYR A 36 -10.79 -8.93 -6.19
N GLN A 37 -12.00 -8.36 -6.27
CA GLN A 37 -12.63 -7.67 -5.14
C GLN A 37 -12.84 -8.63 -3.97
N GLY A 38 -12.45 -8.21 -2.76
CA GLY A 38 -12.51 -9.00 -1.54
C GLY A 38 -11.41 -10.07 -1.39
N MET A 39 -10.53 -10.24 -2.36
CA MET A 39 -9.39 -11.16 -2.21
C MET A 39 -8.34 -10.60 -1.26
N GLU A 40 -7.73 -11.45 -0.44
CA GLU A 40 -6.53 -11.10 0.33
C GLU A 40 -5.36 -10.80 -0.62
N ARG A 41 -4.54 -9.78 -0.31
CA ARG A 41 -3.50 -9.25 -1.21
C ARG A 41 -2.54 -10.29 -1.80
N PHE A 42 -2.10 -11.30 -1.04
CA PHE A 42 -1.20 -12.33 -1.58
C PHE A 42 -1.94 -13.32 -2.47
N ALA A 43 -3.20 -13.62 -2.16
CA ALA A 43 -4.06 -14.39 -3.04
C ALA A 43 -4.34 -13.64 -4.36
N ALA A 44 -4.67 -12.34 -4.28
CA ALA A 44 -4.87 -11.48 -5.44
C ALA A 44 -3.61 -11.42 -6.32
N ARG A 45 -2.42 -11.25 -5.72
CA ARG A 45 -1.14 -11.25 -6.46
C ARG A 45 -0.96 -12.54 -7.27
N LYS A 46 -1.24 -13.70 -6.69
CA LYS A 46 -1.13 -15.00 -7.38
C LYS A 46 -2.13 -15.12 -8.51
N ALA A 47 -3.39 -14.69 -8.30
CA ALA A 47 -4.43 -14.71 -9.31
C ALA A 47 -4.08 -13.82 -10.52
N ILE A 48 -3.56 -12.62 -10.28
CA ILE A 48 -3.13 -11.70 -11.34
C ILE A 48 -1.99 -12.30 -12.16
N VAL A 49 -0.98 -12.89 -11.53
CA VAL A 49 0.14 -13.54 -12.25
C VAL A 49 -0.37 -14.69 -13.12
N ALA A 50 -1.26 -15.53 -12.60
CA ALA A 50 -1.86 -16.63 -13.36
C ALA A 50 -2.69 -16.13 -14.55
N GLU A 51 -3.42 -15.02 -14.40
CA GLU A 51 -4.17 -14.42 -15.49
C GLU A 51 -3.26 -13.84 -16.57
N PHE A 52 -2.16 -13.19 -16.18
CA PHE A 52 -1.16 -12.69 -17.12
C PHE A 52 -0.51 -13.83 -17.91
N GLU A 53 -0.20 -14.96 -17.26
CA GLU A 53 0.29 -16.16 -17.94
C GLU A 53 -0.76 -16.71 -18.92
N ARG A 54 -2.02 -16.83 -18.49
CA ARG A 54 -3.14 -17.31 -19.32
C ARG A 54 -3.36 -16.44 -20.56
N LEU A 55 -3.21 -15.13 -20.42
CA LEU A 55 -3.37 -14.16 -21.51
C LEU A 55 -2.12 -14.04 -22.39
N GLY A 56 -1.00 -14.70 -22.03
CA GLY A 56 0.27 -14.56 -22.74
C GLY A 56 0.92 -13.18 -22.59
N LEU A 57 0.59 -12.44 -21.52
CA LEU A 57 1.13 -11.12 -21.19
C LEU A 57 2.35 -11.17 -20.27
N LEU A 58 2.67 -12.35 -19.74
CA LEU A 58 3.83 -12.57 -18.87
C LEU A 58 5.06 -12.97 -19.69
N GLU A 59 6.06 -12.09 -19.72
CA GLU A 59 7.33 -12.36 -20.40
C GLU A 59 8.25 -13.27 -19.58
N GLU A 60 8.46 -12.94 -18.30
CA GLU A 60 9.34 -13.70 -17.40
C GLU A 60 9.05 -13.44 -15.91
N ILE A 61 9.47 -14.36 -15.04
CA ILE A 61 9.49 -14.19 -13.58
C ILE A 61 10.93 -14.36 -13.10
N LYS A 62 11.49 -13.32 -12.47
CA LYS A 62 12.85 -13.32 -11.91
C LYS A 62 12.83 -13.19 -10.39
N PRO A 63 13.61 -14.00 -9.66
CA PRO A 63 13.86 -13.76 -8.24
C PRO A 63 14.49 -12.38 -8.02
N HIS A 64 13.99 -11.65 -7.03
CA HIS A 64 14.51 -10.35 -6.65
C HIS A 64 14.49 -10.23 -5.12
N ASP A 65 15.62 -9.81 -4.55
CA ASP A 65 15.73 -9.56 -3.12
C ASP A 65 15.07 -8.22 -2.78
N LEU A 66 13.93 -8.29 -2.08
CA LEU A 66 13.19 -7.14 -1.62
C LEU A 66 13.29 -7.02 -0.10
N THR A 67 13.77 -5.87 0.39
CA THR A 67 13.71 -5.57 1.83
C THR A 67 12.31 -5.10 2.17
N VAL A 68 11.49 -6.00 2.72
CA VAL A 68 10.12 -5.70 3.14
C VAL A 68 10.11 -5.29 4.62
N PRO A 69 9.48 -4.17 5.00
CA PRO A 69 9.33 -3.80 6.40
C PRO A 69 8.29 -4.71 7.09
N TYR A 70 8.63 -5.18 8.28
CA TYR A 70 7.76 -6.01 9.12
C TYR A 70 7.45 -5.30 10.44
N GLY A 71 6.22 -5.46 10.94
CA GLY A 71 5.83 -4.93 12.24
C GLY A 71 6.56 -5.64 13.38
N ASP A 72 7.22 -4.87 14.25
CA ASP A 72 8.08 -5.36 15.34
C ASP A 72 7.41 -6.37 16.28
N ARG A 73 6.10 -6.24 16.51
CA ARG A 73 5.35 -7.13 17.44
C ARG A 73 4.67 -8.31 16.77
N GLY A 74 4.30 -8.18 15.50
CA GLY A 74 3.44 -9.14 14.80
C GLY A 74 4.13 -9.90 13.67
N GLY A 75 5.31 -9.45 13.23
CA GLY A 75 6.04 -10.04 12.11
C GLY A 75 5.29 -9.97 10.78
N VAL A 76 4.23 -9.17 10.68
CA VAL A 76 3.40 -9.02 9.48
C VAL A 76 3.96 -7.87 8.65
N VAL A 77 3.89 -8.01 7.31
CA VAL A 77 4.27 -6.97 6.35
C VAL A 77 3.51 -5.67 6.61
N ILE A 78 4.23 -4.55 6.64
CA ILE A 78 3.65 -3.21 6.78
C ILE A 78 3.28 -2.67 5.39
N GLU A 79 2.01 -2.29 5.23
CA GLU A 79 1.51 -1.63 4.02
C GLU A 79 1.29 -0.13 4.29
N PRO A 80 1.68 0.77 3.37
CA PRO A 80 1.37 2.19 3.48
C PRO A 80 -0.12 2.46 3.34
N LEU A 81 -0.70 3.22 4.29
CA LEU A 81 -2.08 3.65 4.24
C LEU A 81 -2.19 5.12 4.71
N LEU A 82 -2.85 5.96 3.92
CA LEU A 82 -3.12 7.33 4.34
C LEU A 82 -4.28 7.32 5.34
N THR A 83 -4.02 7.86 6.53
CA THR A 83 -4.99 7.98 7.62
C THR A 83 -4.73 9.28 8.36
N ASP A 84 -5.75 9.78 9.06
CA ASP A 84 -5.58 10.91 9.97
C ASP A 84 -4.77 10.46 11.18
N GLN A 85 -3.58 11.04 11.33
CA GLN A 85 -2.63 10.69 12.38
C GLN A 85 -2.20 11.94 13.15
N TRP A 86 -1.93 11.76 14.44
CA TRP A 86 -1.43 12.83 15.30
C TRP A 86 0.09 12.87 15.27
N TYR A 87 0.66 13.95 14.72
CA TYR A 87 2.10 14.15 14.67
C TYR A 87 2.55 15.20 15.69
N VAL A 88 3.61 14.90 16.43
CA VAL A 88 4.28 15.87 17.29
C VAL A 88 5.38 16.57 16.50
N ARG A 89 5.41 17.91 16.54
CA ARG A 89 6.47 18.70 15.91
C ARG A 89 7.77 18.55 16.72
N ALA A 90 8.56 17.52 16.41
CA ALA A 90 9.77 17.16 17.17
C ALA A 90 10.93 18.15 16.99
N ALA A 91 11.05 18.80 15.83
CA ALA A 91 12.15 19.73 15.52
C ALA A 91 12.39 20.83 16.57
N PRO A 92 11.38 21.60 17.06
CA PRO A 92 11.58 22.57 18.12
C PRO A 92 11.90 21.93 19.49
N LEU A 93 11.42 20.71 19.75
CA LEU A 93 11.67 20.01 21.01
C LEU A 93 13.11 19.47 21.11
N ALA A 94 13.72 19.14 19.97
CA ALA A 94 15.08 18.61 19.93
C ALA A 94 16.16 19.65 20.22
N LYS A 95 15.93 20.93 19.89
CA LYS A 95 16.91 22.02 20.09
C LYS A 95 17.46 22.10 21.52
N PRO A 96 16.65 22.24 22.57
CA PRO A 96 17.16 22.33 23.94
C PRO A 96 17.88 21.06 24.41
N ALA A 97 17.51 19.88 23.89
CA ALA A 97 18.13 18.61 24.26
C ALA A 97 19.54 18.46 23.66
N VAL A 98 19.78 19.00 22.46
CA VAL A 98 21.09 18.97 21.79
C VAL A 98 22.01 20.07 22.31
N GLU A 99 21.47 21.24 22.66
CA GLU A 99 22.26 22.38 23.19
C GLU A 99 22.76 22.18 24.63
N SER A 100 22.22 21.19 25.36
CA SER A 100 22.57 20.92 26.77
C SER A 100 23.62 19.82 26.97
N GLY A 101 24.14 19.22 25.89
CA GLY A 101 25.20 18.20 25.90
C GLY A 101 26.55 18.77 25.49
#